data_AF-A0A2S0WLA8-F1
#
_entry.id   AF-A0A2S0WLA8-F1
#
_cell.length_a   1.000
_cell.length_b   1.000
_cell.length_c   1.000
_cell.angle_alpha   90.00
_cell.angle_beta   90.00
_cell.angle_gamma   90.00
#
_symmetry.space_group_name_H-M   'P 1'
#
loop_
_entity.id
_entity.type
_entity.pdbx_description
1 polymer ?
#
loop_
_entity_poly.entity_id
_entity_poly.type
_entity_poly.pdbx_seq_one_letter_code
_entity_poly.pdbx_strand_id
1 'polypeptide(L)'
;MDSEGLAKRYQDAAAQIGHDKAAVRLAGVYALARLADDWPDQRQTCVDVLCAYLRMRPMMMDHHEGEYPVVVPDDGDEQVRRTVSDLISNRVRGEDALWADCDFNLTYACLLDFRLRDANIRGRFIITGATITGRCSFTRVIFGGGLDARELRIEGALKLNDVLPGDERTVSLTETFVAEGGVLDFVLTKPPTAGKQWRVWPTDIRCRGTVSLKVAKSTYEQPTFRVPGLKLEPTGRFRLLQAPAAEAGSTEFPRIEANGWSTTASSKVEIAGSLQSSGIFDAIAWTGAELPQFKSVYVTGLDIDAILAEDSNS
;
A
#
# COMPACT_ATOMS: atom_id res chain seq x y z
N MET A 1 4.12 -2.33 -38.06
CA MET A 1 4.82 -3.60 -37.80
C MET A 1 3.77 -4.69 -37.96
N ASP A 2 4.05 -5.78 -38.68
CA ASP A 2 3.10 -6.88 -38.77
C ASP A 2 3.02 -7.65 -37.43
N SER A 3 1.90 -8.33 -37.20
CA SER A 3 1.64 -9.05 -35.94
C SER A 3 2.65 -10.15 -35.66
N GLU A 4 3.24 -10.74 -36.71
CA GLU A 4 4.24 -11.80 -36.60
C GLU A 4 5.57 -11.29 -36.03
N GLY A 5 6.04 -10.11 -36.44
CA GLY A 5 7.24 -9.50 -35.89
C GLY A 5 7.09 -9.13 -34.40
N LEU A 6 5.91 -8.70 -33.98
CA LEU A 6 5.60 -8.39 -32.58
C LEU A 6 5.50 -9.67 -31.73
N ALA A 7 4.87 -10.73 -32.26
CA ALA A 7 4.80 -12.03 -31.59
C ALA A 7 6.18 -12.66 -31.40
N LYS A 8 7.08 -12.53 -32.38
CA LYS A 8 8.46 -13.00 -32.24
C LYS A 8 9.22 -12.22 -31.16
N ARG A 9 9.12 -10.89 -31.16
CA ARG A 9 9.70 -10.04 -30.09
C ARG A 9 9.17 -10.42 -28.71
N TYR A 10 7.88 -10.76 -28.61
CA TYR A 10 7.29 -11.25 -27.37
C TYR A 10 7.97 -12.54 -26.90
N GLN A 11 8.09 -13.54 -27.78
CA GLN A 11 8.73 -14.82 -27.45
C GLN A 11 10.18 -14.62 -27.00
N ASP A 12 10.95 -13.80 -27.70
CA ASP A 12 12.34 -13.50 -27.36
C ASP A 12 12.44 -12.80 -25.98
N ALA A 13 11.58 -11.82 -25.71
CA ALA A 13 11.58 -11.10 -24.44
C ALA A 13 11.11 -11.99 -23.26
N ALA A 14 10.12 -12.86 -23.49
CA ALA A 14 9.65 -13.85 -22.53
C ALA A 14 10.72 -14.92 -22.22
N ALA A 15 11.57 -15.28 -23.19
CA ALA A 15 12.72 -16.14 -22.94
C ALA A 15 13.80 -15.41 -22.11
N GLN A 16 14.05 -14.13 -22.39
CA GLN A 16 15.06 -13.34 -21.69
C GLN A 16 14.73 -13.13 -20.20
N ILE A 17 13.47 -12.85 -19.86
CA ILE A 17 13.05 -12.64 -18.46
C ILE A 17 13.23 -13.90 -17.60
N GLY A 18 13.22 -15.09 -18.21
CA GLY A 18 13.46 -16.37 -17.55
C GLY A 18 14.93 -16.79 -17.44
N HIS A 19 15.89 -15.95 -17.83
CA HIS A 19 17.31 -16.31 -17.86
C HIS A 19 17.97 -16.24 -16.47
N ASP A 20 18.93 -17.12 -16.20
CA ASP A 20 19.72 -17.13 -14.95
C ASP A 20 20.51 -15.84 -14.66
N LYS A 21 20.82 -15.03 -15.68
CA LYS A 21 21.63 -13.81 -15.54
C LYS A 21 20.72 -12.60 -15.40
N ALA A 22 20.83 -11.88 -14.28
CA ALA A 22 20.02 -10.69 -13.99
C ALA A 22 20.04 -9.65 -15.12
N ALA A 23 21.20 -9.40 -15.74
CA ALA A 23 21.32 -8.46 -16.86
C ALA A 23 20.47 -8.86 -18.09
N VAL A 24 20.35 -10.17 -18.38
CA VAL A 24 19.52 -10.67 -19.48
C VAL A 24 18.05 -10.58 -19.09
N ARG A 25 17.69 -10.88 -17.84
CA ARG A 25 16.32 -10.69 -17.33
C ARG A 25 15.88 -9.24 -17.45
N LEU A 26 16.76 -8.31 -17.09
CA LEU A 26 16.51 -6.89 -17.18
C LEU A 26 16.27 -6.43 -18.63
N ALA A 27 17.05 -6.94 -19.59
CA ALA A 27 16.81 -6.70 -21.01
C ALA A 27 15.43 -7.20 -21.45
N GLY A 28 15.04 -8.40 -21.00
CA GLY A 28 13.71 -8.97 -21.25
C GLY A 28 12.58 -8.12 -20.67
N VAL A 29 12.74 -7.62 -19.44
CA VAL A 29 11.79 -6.71 -18.79
C VAL A 29 11.59 -5.43 -19.61
N TYR A 30 12.67 -4.77 -20.05
CA TYR A 30 12.58 -3.57 -20.89
C TYR A 30 11.95 -3.88 -22.25
N ALA A 31 12.27 -5.02 -22.85
CA ALA A 31 11.70 -5.44 -24.13
C ALA A 31 10.19 -5.71 -24.04
N LEU A 32 9.74 -6.39 -22.97
CA LEU A 32 8.32 -6.62 -22.67
C LEU A 32 7.58 -5.31 -22.43
N ALA A 33 8.14 -4.40 -21.63
CA ALA A 33 7.50 -3.12 -21.36
C ALA A 33 7.34 -2.28 -22.63
N ARG A 34 8.40 -2.19 -23.47
CA ARG A 34 8.31 -1.49 -24.76
C ARG A 34 7.30 -2.16 -25.70
N LEU A 35 7.25 -3.49 -25.70
CA LEU A 35 6.27 -4.21 -26.52
C LEU A 35 4.84 -3.93 -26.06
N ALA A 36 4.60 -3.87 -24.76
CA ALA A 36 3.30 -3.51 -24.19
C ALA A 36 2.88 -2.08 -24.59
N ASP A 37 3.84 -1.15 -24.67
CA ASP A 37 3.60 0.22 -25.13
C ASP A 37 3.20 0.21 -26.63
N ASP A 38 3.96 -0.49 -27.46
CA ASP A 38 3.82 -0.53 -28.92
C ASP A 38 2.69 -1.45 -29.45
N TRP A 39 2.18 -2.39 -28.64
CA TRP A 39 1.23 -3.43 -29.06
C TRP A 39 -0.05 -3.45 -28.20
N PRO A 40 -0.99 -2.51 -28.43
CA PRO A 40 -2.21 -2.39 -27.61
C PRO A 40 -3.00 -3.69 -27.48
N ASP A 41 -3.17 -4.44 -28.57
CA ASP A 41 -3.96 -5.69 -28.61
C ASP A 41 -3.43 -6.80 -27.70
N GLN A 42 -2.13 -6.78 -27.37
CA GLN A 42 -1.48 -7.78 -26.50
C GLN A 42 -0.76 -7.12 -25.31
N ARG A 43 -1.10 -5.87 -25.00
CA ARG A 43 -0.53 -5.13 -23.87
C ARG A 43 -0.75 -5.87 -22.57
N GLN A 44 -1.99 -6.35 -22.35
CA GLN A 44 -2.34 -7.13 -21.16
C GLN A 44 -1.43 -8.36 -21.01
N THR A 45 -1.19 -9.09 -22.10
CA THR A 45 -0.32 -10.28 -22.08
C THR A 45 1.12 -9.95 -21.69
N CYS A 46 1.66 -8.83 -22.17
CA CYS A 46 2.99 -8.37 -21.76
C CYS A 46 3.01 -7.99 -20.26
N VAL A 47 1.98 -7.29 -19.79
CA VAL A 47 1.82 -6.91 -18.38
C VAL A 47 1.65 -8.15 -17.48
N ASP A 48 0.94 -9.17 -17.94
CA ASP A 48 0.73 -10.43 -17.21
C ASP A 48 2.04 -11.16 -16.96
N VAL A 49 2.97 -11.17 -17.93
CA VAL A 49 4.31 -11.77 -17.77
C VAL A 49 5.13 -11.00 -16.74
N LEU A 50 5.09 -9.67 -16.77
CA LEU A 50 5.75 -8.82 -15.77
C LEU A 50 5.18 -9.06 -14.37
N CYS A 51 3.85 -9.14 -14.24
CA CYS A 51 3.20 -9.48 -12.98
C CYS A 51 3.55 -10.89 -12.51
N ALA A 52 3.61 -11.87 -13.43
CA ALA A 52 4.01 -13.24 -13.12
C ALA A 52 5.44 -13.31 -12.54
N TYR A 53 6.37 -12.49 -13.06
CA TYR A 53 7.71 -12.39 -12.49
C TYR A 53 7.69 -11.92 -11.03
N LEU A 54 6.91 -10.88 -10.70
CA LEU A 54 6.76 -10.39 -9.33
C LEU A 54 6.09 -11.40 -8.39
N ARG A 55 5.24 -12.28 -8.91
CA ARG A 55 4.62 -13.39 -8.16
C ARG A 55 5.57 -14.54 -7.85
N MET A 56 6.69 -14.67 -8.58
CA MET A 56 7.72 -15.64 -8.22
C MET A 56 8.41 -15.19 -6.92
N ARG A 57 8.82 -16.15 -6.08
CA ARG A 57 9.60 -15.85 -4.87
C ARG A 57 10.92 -15.16 -5.25
N PRO A 58 11.39 -14.16 -4.46
CA PRO A 58 12.71 -13.59 -4.64
C PRO A 58 13.78 -14.67 -4.71
N MET A 59 14.72 -14.52 -5.65
CA MET A 59 15.89 -15.38 -5.71
C MET A 59 16.77 -15.09 -4.51
N MET A 60 17.34 -16.16 -3.95
CA MET A 60 18.28 -16.08 -2.84
C MET A 60 19.64 -16.57 -3.32
N MET A 61 20.72 -16.02 -2.77
CA MET A 61 22.09 -16.44 -3.01
C MET A 61 22.79 -16.81 -1.72
N ASP A 62 23.66 -17.80 -1.81
CA ASP A 62 24.58 -18.13 -0.73
C ASP A 62 25.67 -17.06 -0.66
N HIS A 63 25.67 -16.30 0.43
CA HIS A 63 26.72 -15.37 0.78
C HIS A 63 27.68 -16.04 1.75
N HIS A 64 28.95 -16.11 1.36
CA HIS A 64 30.00 -16.71 2.18
C HIS A 64 30.79 -15.61 2.87
N GLU A 65 30.41 -15.29 4.10
CA GLU A 65 31.22 -14.46 5.01
C GLU A 65 31.68 -15.33 6.19
N GLY A 66 32.91 -15.86 6.11
CA GLY A 66 33.45 -16.81 7.09
C GLY A 66 33.10 -18.27 6.82
N GLU A 67 33.09 -19.10 7.87
CA GLU A 67 32.89 -20.57 7.76
C GLU A 67 31.43 -21.00 7.51
N TYR A 68 30.45 -20.12 7.73
CA TYR A 68 29.03 -20.46 7.62
C TYR A 68 28.35 -19.71 6.48
N PRO A 69 27.79 -20.39 5.46
CA PRO A 69 27.03 -19.73 4.42
C PRO A 69 25.76 -19.07 5.01
N VAL A 70 25.53 -17.81 4.64
CA VAL A 70 24.30 -17.07 4.94
C VAL A 70 23.51 -16.93 3.65
N VAL A 71 22.25 -17.33 3.65
CA VAL A 71 21.36 -17.17 2.49
C VAL A 71 20.77 -15.75 2.52
N VAL A 72 21.11 -14.93 1.53
CA VAL A 72 20.66 -13.53 1.41
C VAL A 72 19.90 -13.31 0.09
N PRO A 73 19.09 -12.25 -0.04
CA PRO A 73 18.47 -11.90 -1.31
C PRO A 73 19.50 -11.70 -2.44
N ASP A 74 19.17 -12.14 -3.67
CA ASP A 74 19.96 -11.82 -4.86
C ASP A 74 19.76 -10.36 -5.28
N ASP A 75 20.78 -9.52 -5.10
CA ASP A 75 20.76 -8.11 -5.54
C ASP A 75 20.37 -7.96 -7.03
N GLY A 76 20.77 -8.94 -7.86
CA GLY A 76 20.42 -8.97 -9.27
C GLY A 76 18.91 -9.12 -9.50
N ASP A 77 18.27 -10.07 -8.82
CA ASP A 77 16.82 -10.27 -8.84
C ASP A 77 16.07 -9.09 -8.23
N GLU A 78 16.54 -8.55 -7.10
CA GLU A 78 15.94 -7.35 -6.51
C GLU A 78 15.92 -6.18 -7.51
N GLN A 79 17.01 -5.95 -8.22
CA GLN A 79 17.09 -4.89 -9.23
C GLN A 79 16.10 -5.12 -10.39
N VAL A 80 15.92 -6.36 -10.82
CA VAL A 80 14.93 -6.70 -11.86
C VAL A 80 13.50 -6.43 -11.35
N ARG A 81 13.18 -6.85 -10.12
CA ARG A 81 11.84 -6.62 -9.50
C ARG A 81 11.52 -5.15 -9.31
N ARG A 82 12.50 -4.36 -8.85
CA ARG A 82 12.39 -2.90 -8.75
C ARG A 82 12.10 -2.29 -10.12
N THR A 83 12.83 -2.74 -11.15
CA THR A 83 12.60 -2.27 -12.52
C THR A 83 11.21 -2.60 -13.03
N VAL A 84 10.71 -3.83 -12.80
CA VAL A 84 9.33 -4.19 -13.18
C VAL A 84 8.32 -3.29 -12.48
N SER A 85 8.49 -3.07 -11.17
CA SER A 85 7.63 -2.21 -10.36
C SER A 85 7.62 -0.76 -10.83
N ASP A 86 8.79 -0.21 -11.16
CA ASP A 86 8.94 1.14 -11.69
C ASP A 86 8.30 1.29 -13.08
N LEU A 87 8.44 0.28 -13.95
CA LEU A 87 7.86 0.30 -15.28
C LEU A 87 6.32 0.28 -15.22
N ILE A 88 5.74 -0.54 -14.33
CA ILE A 88 4.29 -0.54 -14.06
C ILE A 88 3.86 0.84 -13.55
N SER A 89 4.53 1.34 -12.51
CA SER A 89 4.16 2.58 -11.82
C SER A 89 4.21 3.81 -12.72
N ASN A 90 5.18 3.87 -13.62
CA ASN A 90 5.33 4.97 -14.57
C ASN A 90 4.28 4.96 -15.69
N ARG A 91 3.68 3.81 -16.01
CA ARG A 91 2.75 3.66 -17.16
C ARG A 91 1.28 3.70 -16.78
N VAL A 92 1.00 3.84 -15.48
CA VAL A 92 -0.35 4.05 -14.94
C VAL A 92 -0.58 5.50 -14.48
N ARG A 93 0.41 6.39 -14.62
CA ARG A 93 0.34 7.79 -14.20
C ARG A 93 0.29 8.76 -15.39
N GLY A 94 -0.32 9.93 -15.17
CA GLY A 94 -0.34 11.02 -16.14
C GLY A 94 -1.32 10.83 -17.30
N GLU A 95 -1.23 11.72 -18.29
CA GLU A 95 -2.12 11.73 -19.47
C GLU A 95 -1.86 10.53 -20.41
N ASP A 96 -0.60 10.11 -20.50
CA ASP A 96 -0.17 8.95 -21.31
C ASP A 96 -0.15 7.64 -20.51
N ALA A 97 -1.12 7.44 -19.63
CA ALA A 97 -1.22 6.22 -18.81
C ALA A 97 -1.63 5.00 -19.64
N LEU A 98 -0.75 4.55 -20.54
CA LEU A 98 -0.98 3.49 -21.53
C LEU A 98 -1.46 2.18 -20.89
N TRP A 99 -1.05 1.91 -19.65
CA TRP A 99 -1.37 0.67 -18.93
C TRP A 99 -2.50 0.86 -17.92
N ALA A 100 -3.17 2.01 -17.90
CA ALA A 100 -4.25 2.24 -16.94
C ALA A 100 -5.46 1.32 -17.16
N ASP A 101 -5.69 0.78 -18.36
CA ASP A 101 -6.75 -0.21 -18.62
C ASP A 101 -6.34 -1.66 -18.31
N CYS A 102 -5.06 -1.89 -17.99
CA CYS A 102 -4.59 -3.23 -17.71
C CYS A 102 -5.02 -3.73 -16.33
N ASP A 103 -5.31 -5.02 -16.25
CA ASP A 103 -5.41 -5.75 -15.00
C ASP A 103 -4.01 -6.08 -14.47
N PHE A 104 -3.80 -5.92 -13.17
CA PHE A 104 -2.55 -6.23 -12.49
C PHE A 104 -2.79 -7.33 -11.45
N ASN A 105 -2.41 -8.56 -11.79
CA ASN A 105 -2.49 -9.69 -10.87
C ASN A 105 -1.15 -9.98 -10.19
N LEU A 106 -1.00 -9.43 -8.99
CA LEU A 106 0.15 -9.56 -8.10
C LEU A 106 -0.20 -10.42 -6.86
N THR A 107 -1.13 -11.38 -7.03
CA THR A 107 -1.50 -12.32 -5.96
C THR A 107 -0.26 -13.07 -5.46
N TYR A 108 -0.05 -13.10 -4.15
CA TYR A 108 1.12 -13.69 -3.47
C TYR A 108 2.49 -13.10 -3.88
N ALA A 109 2.53 -11.93 -4.52
CA ALA A 109 3.78 -11.28 -4.88
C ALA A 109 4.55 -10.81 -3.64
N CYS A 110 5.88 -10.77 -3.76
CA CYS A 110 6.74 -10.04 -2.84
C CYS A 110 6.97 -8.64 -3.41
N LEU A 111 6.36 -7.63 -2.79
CA LEU A 111 6.41 -6.25 -3.24
C LEU A 111 7.46 -5.49 -2.45
N LEU A 112 8.61 -5.27 -3.08
CA LEU A 112 9.74 -4.52 -2.54
C LEU A 112 9.72 -3.09 -3.10
N ASP A 113 9.54 -2.11 -2.23
CA ASP A 113 9.59 -0.67 -2.57
C ASP A 113 8.64 -0.26 -3.74
N PHE A 114 7.51 -0.94 -3.86
CA PHE A 114 6.52 -0.72 -4.92
C PHE A 114 5.74 0.57 -4.69
N ARG A 115 5.74 1.48 -5.67
CA ARG A 115 5.21 2.85 -5.49
C ARG A 115 4.27 3.28 -6.61
N LEU A 116 3.01 3.49 -6.28
CA LEU A 116 2.03 4.11 -7.18
C LEU A 116 1.84 5.57 -6.80
N ARG A 117 1.84 6.46 -7.80
CA ARG A 117 1.66 7.90 -7.54
C ARG A 117 0.95 8.60 -8.69
N ASP A 118 -0.05 9.42 -8.36
CA ASP A 118 -0.79 10.23 -9.34
C ASP A 118 -1.40 9.37 -10.47
N ALA A 119 -2.02 8.25 -10.10
CA ALA A 119 -2.46 7.21 -11.01
C ALA A 119 -3.97 7.00 -10.97
N ASN A 120 -4.58 6.73 -12.14
CA ASN A 120 -5.96 6.29 -12.25
C ASN A 120 -6.00 4.94 -12.98
N ILE A 121 -6.04 3.85 -12.21
CA ILE A 121 -5.98 2.48 -12.71
C ILE A 121 -7.41 2.01 -12.94
N ARG A 122 -7.85 1.99 -14.20
CA ARG A 122 -9.19 1.57 -14.62
C ARG A 122 -9.35 0.04 -14.64
N GLY A 123 -8.27 -0.70 -14.89
CA GLY A 123 -8.23 -2.14 -14.70
C GLY A 123 -8.22 -2.55 -13.23
N ARG A 124 -8.35 -3.85 -12.96
CA ARG A 124 -8.35 -4.42 -11.61
C ARG A 124 -6.93 -4.48 -11.07
N PHE A 125 -6.75 -4.18 -9.79
CA PHE A 125 -5.47 -4.33 -9.11
C PHE A 125 -5.61 -5.35 -7.98
N ILE A 126 -4.90 -6.48 -8.08
CA ILE A 126 -5.05 -7.61 -7.17
C ILE A 126 -3.69 -7.87 -6.51
N ILE A 127 -3.62 -7.70 -5.20
CA ILE A 127 -2.44 -7.99 -4.37
C ILE A 127 -2.79 -8.97 -3.25
N THR A 128 -3.84 -9.78 -3.43
CA THR A 128 -4.28 -10.76 -2.43
C THR A 128 -3.13 -11.68 -2.00
N GLY A 129 -2.91 -11.79 -0.70
CA GLY A 129 -1.85 -12.62 -0.11
C GLY A 129 -0.43 -12.10 -0.35
N ALA A 130 -0.25 -10.90 -0.91
CA ALA A 130 1.07 -10.34 -1.15
C ALA A 130 1.81 -10.00 0.16
N THR A 131 3.13 -10.06 0.11
CA THR A 131 4.00 -9.60 1.20
C THR A 131 4.60 -8.25 0.83
N ILE A 132 4.37 -7.25 1.67
CA ILE A 132 5.01 -5.93 1.57
C ILE A 132 6.35 -5.98 2.28
N THR A 133 7.42 -5.82 1.49
CA THR A 133 8.81 -5.70 1.95
C THR A 133 9.33 -4.30 1.60
N GLY A 134 10.25 -3.77 2.41
CA GLY A 134 10.73 -2.40 2.25
C GLY A 134 9.63 -1.34 2.45
N ARG A 135 9.65 -0.27 1.65
CA ARG A 135 8.75 0.90 1.74
C ARG A 135 7.85 1.00 0.51
N CYS A 136 6.67 0.40 0.58
CA CYS A 136 5.64 0.55 -0.43
C CYS A 136 4.74 1.77 -0.17
N SER A 137 4.31 2.47 -1.23
CA SER A 137 3.42 3.62 -1.08
C SER A 137 2.48 3.82 -2.25
N PHE A 138 1.20 4.03 -1.98
CA PHE A 138 0.20 4.45 -2.96
C PHE A 138 -0.25 5.87 -2.62
N THR A 139 0.08 6.85 -3.45
CA THR A 139 -0.19 8.27 -3.20
C THR A 139 -1.07 8.87 -4.30
N ARG A 140 -2.26 9.35 -3.95
CA ARG A 140 -3.24 9.92 -4.89
C ARG A 140 -3.52 8.95 -6.03
N VAL A 141 -3.94 7.74 -5.65
CA VAL A 141 -4.25 6.65 -6.59
C VAL A 141 -5.74 6.40 -6.57
N ILE A 142 -6.34 6.38 -7.76
CA ILE A 142 -7.72 5.93 -7.98
C ILE A 142 -7.66 4.51 -8.52
N PHE A 143 -8.19 3.55 -7.78
CA PHE A 143 -8.40 2.18 -8.24
C PHE A 143 -9.78 2.06 -8.88
N GLY A 144 -9.87 2.55 -10.12
CA GLY A 144 -11.06 2.55 -10.98
C GLY A 144 -11.65 1.17 -11.22
N GLY A 145 -10.83 0.13 -11.34
CA GLY A 145 -11.27 -1.27 -11.43
C GLY A 145 -11.41 -1.98 -10.08
N GLY A 146 -11.09 -1.29 -8.99
CA GLY A 146 -11.02 -1.83 -7.63
C GLY A 146 -9.62 -2.34 -7.24
N LEU A 147 -9.36 -2.32 -5.93
CA LEU A 147 -8.18 -2.94 -5.32
C LEU A 147 -8.65 -4.14 -4.50
N ASP A 148 -8.12 -5.33 -4.81
CA ASP A 148 -8.27 -6.53 -3.98
C ASP A 148 -6.98 -6.77 -3.18
N ALA A 149 -6.98 -6.36 -1.91
CA ALA A 149 -5.82 -6.47 -1.02
C ALA A 149 -6.15 -7.27 0.25
N ARG A 150 -6.73 -8.45 0.05
CA ARG A 150 -7.01 -9.41 1.12
C ARG A 150 -5.74 -10.14 1.53
N GLU A 151 -5.65 -10.57 2.78
CA GLU A 151 -4.54 -11.42 3.27
C GLU A 151 -3.14 -10.76 3.14
N LEU A 152 -3.11 -9.42 3.17
CA LEU A 152 -1.99 -8.56 3.59
C LEU A 152 -0.95 -9.23 4.50
N ARG A 153 0.32 -9.37 4.10
CA ARG A 153 1.43 -9.47 5.06
C ARG A 153 2.31 -8.23 4.96
N ILE A 154 2.34 -7.43 6.02
CA ILE A 154 3.14 -6.20 6.07
C ILE A 154 4.32 -6.43 7.01
N GLU A 155 5.48 -6.67 6.41
CA GLU A 155 6.76 -6.88 7.11
C GLU A 155 7.64 -5.62 7.03
N GLY A 156 7.49 -4.83 5.97
CA GLY A 156 8.02 -3.47 5.86
C GLY A 156 6.97 -2.40 6.17
N ALA A 157 6.86 -1.39 5.31
CA ALA A 157 5.92 -0.29 5.42
C ALA A 157 5.01 -0.22 4.18
N LEU A 158 3.70 -0.04 4.40
CA LEU A 158 2.72 0.31 3.38
C LEU A 158 2.04 1.63 3.75
N LYS A 159 2.24 2.65 2.92
CA LYS A 159 1.58 3.97 3.07
C LYS A 159 0.51 4.16 2.01
N LEU A 160 -0.74 4.29 2.43
CA LEU A 160 -1.89 4.58 1.59
C LEU A 160 -2.30 6.05 1.81
N ASN A 161 -1.89 6.92 0.89
CA ASN A 161 -2.12 8.35 0.96
C ASN A 161 -3.12 8.79 -0.09
N ASP A 162 -4.30 9.25 0.33
CA ASP A 162 -5.38 9.69 -0.55
C ASP A 162 -5.72 8.63 -1.63
N VAL A 163 -5.84 7.37 -1.21
CA VAL A 163 -6.24 6.26 -2.08
C VAL A 163 -7.76 6.20 -2.15
N LEU A 164 -8.28 6.17 -3.37
CA LEU A 164 -9.71 6.23 -3.63
C LEU A 164 -10.18 5.06 -4.50
N PRO A 165 -11.39 4.53 -4.27
CA PRO A 165 -12.02 3.57 -5.16
C PRO A 165 -12.56 4.27 -6.43
N GLY A 166 -12.72 3.50 -7.51
CA GLY A 166 -13.57 3.88 -8.63
C GLY A 166 -15.05 3.96 -8.25
N ASP A 167 -15.85 4.60 -9.11
CA ASP A 167 -17.30 4.63 -8.96
C ASP A 167 -17.84 3.20 -8.92
N GLU A 168 -18.72 2.94 -7.96
CA GLU A 168 -19.27 1.61 -7.70
C GLU A 168 -18.25 0.49 -7.36
N ARG A 169 -16.96 0.81 -7.10
CA ARG A 169 -15.90 -0.16 -6.78
C ARG A 169 -15.40 -0.09 -5.35
N THR A 170 -14.72 -1.13 -4.89
CA THR A 170 -14.15 -1.22 -3.54
C THR A 170 -12.63 -1.20 -3.59
N VAL A 171 -12.05 -0.71 -2.51
CA VAL A 171 -10.64 -0.94 -2.16
C VAL A 171 -10.69 -1.84 -0.92
N SER A 172 -10.56 -3.15 -1.12
CA SER A 172 -10.58 -4.11 -0.01
C SER A 172 -9.20 -4.14 0.63
N LEU A 173 -9.14 -4.03 1.95
CA LEU A 173 -7.93 -4.33 2.73
C LEU A 173 -8.36 -5.18 3.92
N THR A 174 -8.63 -6.46 3.67
CA THR A 174 -9.20 -7.35 4.69
C THR A 174 -8.19 -8.39 5.12
N GLU A 175 -8.32 -8.90 6.34
CA GLU A 175 -7.51 -10.02 6.84
C GLU A 175 -6.00 -9.75 6.78
N THR A 176 -5.62 -8.48 6.87
CA THR A 176 -4.22 -8.05 6.81
C THR A 176 -3.51 -8.30 8.14
N PHE A 177 -2.30 -8.83 8.08
CA PHE A 177 -1.39 -8.99 9.21
C PHE A 177 -0.23 -8.00 9.11
N VAL A 178 -0.11 -7.14 10.11
CA VAL A 178 1.05 -6.23 10.29
C VAL A 178 2.02 -6.89 11.28
N ALA A 179 3.16 -7.32 10.79
CA ALA A 179 4.19 -7.98 11.58
C ALA A 179 4.86 -7.01 12.57
N GLU A 180 5.60 -7.55 13.54
CA GLU A 180 6.41 -6.72 14.44
C GLU A 180 7.42 -5.90 13.64
N GLY A 181 7.53 -4.60 13.94
CA GLY A 181 8.31 -3.64 13.15
C GLY A 181 7.63 -3.15 11.86
N GLY A 182 6.60 -3.87 11.37
CA GLY A 182 5.83 -3.48 10.19
C GLY A 182 4.96 -2.24 10.43
N VAL A 183 4.70 -1.47 9.37
CA VAL A 183 3.93 -0.22 9.42
C VAL A 183 2.85 -0.19 8.34
N LEU A 184 1.62 0.09 8.73
CA LEU A 184 0.51 0.37 7.83
C LEU A 184 -0.05 1.76 8.12
N ASP A 185 0.19 2.71 7.21
CA ASP A 185 -0.23 4.10 7.35
C ASP A 185 -1.37 4.41 6.38
N PHE A 186 -2.49 4.88 6.92
CA PHE A 186 -3.56 5.53 6.15
C PHE A 186 -3.43 7.03 6.32
N VAL A 187 -3.32 7.76 5.21
CA VAL A 187 -3.24 9.23 5.19
C VAL A 187 -4.41 9.77 4.40
N LEU A 188 -5.31 10.45 5.11
CA LEU A 188 -6.56 11.01 4.58
C LEU A 188 -6.45 12.54 4.60
N THR A 189 -5.68 13.08 3.64
CA THR A 189 -5.50 14.53 3.48
C THR A 189 -6.48 15.15 2.49
N LYS A 190 -7.00 14.36 1.54
CA LYS A 190 -7.99 14.77 0.54
C LYS A 190 -9.12 13.76 0.50
N PRO A 191 -10.15 13.93 1.36
CA PRO A 191 -11.30 13.03 1.36
C PRO A 191 -12.05 13.05 0.03
N PRO A 192 -12.83 12.00 -0.28
CA PRO A 192 -13.75 12.02 -1.41
C PRO A 192 -14.65 13.26 -1.37
N THR A 193 -15.05 13.76 -2.54
CA THR A 193 -16.03 14.85 -2.64
C THR A 193 -17.37 14.46 -2.00
N ALA A 194 -18.13 15.45 -1.54
CA ALA A 194 -19.45 15.26 -0.93
C ALA A 194 -20.34 14.28 -1.73
N GLY A 195 -20.95 13.31 -1.03
CA GLY A 195 -21.77 12.26 -1.62
C GLY A 195 -21.01 11.00 -2.09
N LYS A 196 -19.68 11.05 -2.20
CA LYS A 196 -18.85 9.84 -2.36
C LYS A 196 -18.41 9.32 -0.99
N GLN A 197 -18.49 8.00 -0.78
CA GLN A 197 -18.02 7.35 0.44
C GLN A 197 -16.60 6.83 0.26
N TRP A 198 -15.84 6.75 1.36
CA TRP A 198 -14.69 5.86 1.42
C TRP A 198 -15.22 4.42 1.27
N ARG A 199 -15.03 3.81 0.08
CA ARG A 199 -15.25 2.36 -0.10
C ARG A 199 -13.98 1.55 0.17
N VAL A 200 -13.06 2.17 0.89
CA VAL A 200 -11.90 1.53 1.50
C VAL A 200 -12.36 1.00 2.84
N TRP A 201 -12.36 -0.32 3.01
CA TRP A 201 -12.66 -0.93 4.31
C TRP A 201 -11.47 -1.75 4.76
N PRO A 202 -10.60 -1.18 5.61
CA PRO A 202 -9.69 -2.00 6.39
C PRO A 202 -10.52 -2.82 7.37
N THR A 203 -10.62 -4.13 7.15
CA THR A 203 -11.38 -5.02 8.05
C THR A 203 -10.49 -6.14 8.55
N ASP A 204 -10.70 -6.54 9.81
CA ASP A 204 -10.05 -7.74 10.36
C ASP A 204 -8.51 -7.70 10.31
N ILE A 205 -7.94 -6.51 10.56
CA ILE A 205 -6.49 -6.34 10.63
C ILE A 205 -5.99 -6.95 11.94
N ARG A 206 -4.97 -7.82 11.87
CA ARG A 206 -4.18 -8.25 13.04
C ARG A 206 -2.86 -7.51 13.05
N CYS A 207 -2.49 -6.93 14.19
CA CYS A 207 -1.34 -6.03 14.26
C CYS A 207 -0.43 -6.35 15.45
N ARG A 208 0.83 -6.65 15.16
CA ARG A 208 1.99 -6.62 16.09
C ARG A 208 2.94 -5.45 15.80
N GLY A 209 2.79 -4.79 14.66
CA GLY A 209 3.53 -3.59 14.29
C GLY A 209 2.78 -2.31 14.65
N THR A 210 2.77 -1.35 13.73
CA THR A 210 2.05 -0.08 13.87
C THR A 210 1.03 0.09 12.75
N VAL A 211 -0.21 0.41 13.12
CA VAL A 211 -1.23 0.95 12.21
C VAL A 211 -1.46 2.41 12.55
N SER A 212 -1.31 3.32 11.59
CA SER A 212 -1.59 4.74 11.80
C SER A 212 -2.71 5.21 10.89
N LEU A 213 -3.55 6.10 11.42
CA LEU A 213 -4.53 6.88 10.69
C LEU A 213 -4.19 8.35 10.87
N LYS A 214 -3.76 9.01 9.79
CA LYS A 214 -3.43 10.43 9.73
C LYS A 214 -4.59 11.16 9.04
N VAL A 215 -5.26 12.08 9.75
CA VAL A 215 -6.44 12.82 9.22
C VAL A 215 -6.20 14.32 9.18
N ALA A 216 -6.65 14.97 8.11
CA ALA A 216 -6.60 16.42 7.97
C ALA A 216 -7.99 17.04 8.11
N LYS A 217 -8.02 18.33 8.47
CA LYS A 217 -9.25 19.11 8.40
C LYS A 217 -9.64 19.39 6.95
N SER A 218 -10.94 19.41 6.68
CA SER A 218 -11.55 19.82 5.40
C SER A 218 -12.46 21.05 5.56
N THR A 219 -12.81 21.62 4.42
CA THR A 219 -13.78 22.72 4.27
C THR A 219 -15.24 22.25 4.20
N TYR A 220 -15.47 20.93 4.17
CA TYR A 220 -16.79 20.30 4.10
C TYR A 220 -16.87 19.07 5.01
N GLU A 221 -18.09 18.65 5.37
CA GLU A 221 -18.33 17.44 6.18
C GLU A 221 -17.87 16.18 5.43
N GLN A 222 -17.06 15.36 6.09
CA GLN A 222 -16.49 14.14 5.50
C GLN A 222 -17.29 12.91 5.88
N PRO A 223 -17.35 11.87 5.02
CA PRO A 223 -17.92 10.58 5.40
C PRO A 223 -17.14 9.94 6.55
N THR A 224 -17.86 9.21 7.42
CA THR A 224 -17.25 8.44 8.51
C THR A 224 -16.27 7.39 7.97
N PHE A 225 -15.05 7.40 8.48
CA PHE A 225 -14.04 6.39 8.23
C PHE A 225 -14.22 5.22 9.22
N ARG A 226 -14.65 4.06 8.70
CA ARG A 226 -14.90 2.87 9.51
C ARG A 226 -13.69 1.95 9.48
N VAL A 227 -13.23 1.53 10.65
CA VAL A 227 -12.16 0.54 10.80
C VAL A 227 -12.73 -0.63 11.61
N PRO A 228 -13.46 -1.58 11.02
CA PRO A 228 -13.97 -2.71 11.78
C PRO A 228 -12.91 -3.78 12.05
N GLY A 229 -12.99 -4.45 13.21
CA GLY A 229 -12.28 -5.69 13.48
C GLY A 229 -10.75 -5.57 13.66
N LEU A 230 -10.21 -4.39 13.99
CA LEU A 230 -8.78 -4.27 14.29
C LEU A 230 -8.44 -5.03 15.58
N LYS A 231 -7.51 -5.97 15.48
CA LYS A 231 -6.98 -6.78 16.58
C LYS A 231 -5.54 -6.37 16.86
N LEU A 232 -5.32 -5.61 17.93
CA LEU A 232 -3.98 -5.28 18.41
C LEU A 232 -3.48 -6.42 19.29
N GLU A 233 -2.57 -7.22 18.74
CA GLU A 233 -1.86 -8.29 19.43
C GLU A 233 -0.77 -7.70 20.35
N PRO A 234 -0.03 -8.51 21.14
CA PRO A 234 1.12 -8.01 21.88
C PRO A 234 2.07 -7.26 20.93
N THR A 235 2.70 -6.19 21.40
CA THR A 235 3.51 -5.20 20.65
C THR A 235 2.76 -4.33 19.64
N GLY A 236 1.52 -4.68 19.28
CA GLY A 236 0.67 -3.92 18.36
C GLY A 236 0.37 -2.50 18.83
N ARG A 237 0.45 -1.55 17.91
CA ARG A 237 0.16 -0.13 18.16
C ARG A 237 -0.81 0.44 17.13
N PHE A 238 -1.82 1.16 17.60
CA PHE A 238 -2.63 2.04 16.77
C PHE A 238 -2.32 3.51 17.07
N ARG A 239 -2.25 4.34 16.04
CA ARG A 239 -2.05 5.79 16.14
C ARG A 239 -3.11 6.55 15.36
N LEU A 240 -3.79 7.50 15.99
CA LEU A 240 -4.61 8.49 15.33
C LEU A 240 -3.95 9.86 15.45
N LEU A 241 -3.52 10.39 14.31
CA LEU A 241 -2.70 11.59 14.21
C LEU A 241 -3.38 12.66 13.36
N GLN A 242 -3.11 13.92 13.68
CA GLN A 242 -3.54 15.03 12.85
C GLN A 242 -2.49 15.33 11.78
N ALA A 243 -2.92 15.41 10.53
CA ALA A 243 -2.14 15.94 9.42
C ALA A 243 -2.44 17.43 9.20
N PRO A 244 -1.54 18.20 8.58
CA PRO A 244 -1.80 19.58 8.19
C PRO A 244 -3.06 19.68 7.31
N ALA A 245 -3.86 20.73 7.51
CA ALA A 245 -5.01 21.00 6.65
C ALA A 245 -4.53 21.26 5.21
N ALA A 246 -5.22 20.66 4.23
CA ALA A 246 -4.89 20.86 2.81
C ALA A 246 -5.37 22.21 2.27
N GLU A 247 -6.36 22.83 2.91
CA GLU A 247 -7.04 24.04 2.47
C GLU A 247 -7.16 25.07 3.62
N ALA A 248 -7.06 26.35 3.26
CA ALA A 248 -7.30 27.43 4.21
C ALA A 248 -8.77 27.46 4.61
N GLY A 249 -9.05 27.68 5.90
CA GLY A 249 -10.42 27.73 6.43
C GLY A 249 -11.03 26.36 6.74
N SER A 250 -10.29 25.25 6.59
CA SER A 250 -10.76 23.92 7.00
C SER A 250 -11.02 23.83 8.52
N THR A 251 -12.22 23.41 8.89
CA THR A 251 -12.64 23.27 10.30
C THR A 251 -12.99 21.83 10.69
N GLU A 252 -13.45 21.02 9.74
CA GLU A 252 -14.08 19.72 10.00
C GLU A 252 -13.09 18.56 9.89
N PHE A 253 -13.18 17.59 10.80
CA PHE A 253 -12.47 16.32 10.71
C PHE A 253 -13.41 15.19 10.28
N PRO A 254 -12.90 14.09 9.68
CA PRO A 254 -13.71 12.91 9.49
C PRO A 254 -14.04 12.26 10.84
N ARG A 255 -15.27 11.79 10.99
CA ARG A 255 -15.60 10.84 12.07
C ARG A 255 -14.90 9.51 11.82
N ILE A 256 -14.51 8.85 12.89
CA ILE A 256 -13.79 7.57 12.88
C ILE A 256 -14.56 6.62 13.77
N GLU A 257 -15.02 5.51 13.20
CA GLU A 257 -15.72 4.46 13.94
C GLU A 257 -14.84 3.21 14.03
N ALA A 258 -14.41 2.89 15.25
CA ALA A 258 -13.67 1.70 15.62
C ALA A 258 -14.64 0.63 16.16
N ASN A 259 -15.12 -0.24 15.28
CA ASN A 259 -16.13 -1.26 15.61
C ASN A 259 -15.48 -2.64 15.80
N GLY A 260 -15.77 -3.34 16.89
CA GLY A 260 -15.34 -4.73 17.09
C GLY A 260 -13.84 -4.88 17.29
N TRP A 261 -13.16 -3.86 17.80
CA TRP A 261 -11.72 -3.92 18.06
C TRP A 261 -11.43 -4.86 19.23
N SER A 262 -10.27 -5.52 19.16
CA SER A 262 -9.75 -6.30 20.29
C SER A 262 -8.32 -5.86 20.64
N THR A 263 -8.03 -5.67 21.92
CA THR A 263 -6.68 -5.27 22.37
C THR A 263 -6.13 -6.16 23.47
N THR A 264 -4.81 -6.25 23.54
CA THR A 264 -4.10 -6.93 24.64
C THR A 264 -3.57 -5.92 25.65
N ALA A 265 -3.24 -6.37 26.87
CA ALA A 265 -2.73 -5.50 27.94
C ALA A 265 -1.42 -4.77 27.58
N SER A 266 -0.63 -5.30 26.65
CA SER A 266 0.64 -4.70 26.20
C SER A 266 0.54 -3.95 24.87
N SER A 267 -0.62 -3.97 24.21
CA SER A 267 -0.87 -3.17 23.01
C SER A 267 -1.09 -1.69 23.36
N LYS A 268 -0.89 -0.80 22.38
CA LYS A 268 -0.99 0.65 22.58
C LYS A 268 -1.96 1.31 21.62
N VAL A 269 -2.76 2.24 22.12
CA VAL A 269 -3.66 3.09 21.34
C VAL A 269 -3.30 4.54 21.66
N GLU A 270 -2.81 5.27 20.67
CA GLU A 270 -2.32 6.64 20.81
C GLU A 270 -3.18 7.57 19.96
N ILE A 271 -3.92 8.49 20.57
CA ILE A 271 -4.71 9.51 19.86
C ILE A 271 -4.11 10.88 20.15
N ALA A 272 -3.79 11.64 19.11
CA ALA A 272 -3.29 13.01 19.26
C ALA A 272 -4.27 13.86 20.09
N GLY A 273 -3.74 14.64 21.05
CA GLY A 273 -4.56 15.42 21.99
C GLY A 273 -5.52 16.40 21.31
N SER A 274 -5.14 16.95 20.14
CA SER A 274 -6.01 17.81 19.33
C SER A 274 -7.23 17.09 18.76
N LEU A 275 -7.16 15.77 18.58
CA LEU A 275 -8.25 14.94 18.07
C LEU A 275 -9.11 14.38 19.21
N GLN A 276 -8.54 14.15 20.40
CA GLN A 276 -9.30 13.69 21.57
C GLN A 276 -10.41 14.67 21.96
N SER A 277 -10.11 15.98 21.96
CA SER A 277 -11.09 17.02 22.30
C SER A 277 -12.15 17.25 21.22
N SER A 278 -11.92 16.75 20.01
CA SER A 278 -12.84 16.93 18.87
C SER A 278 -13.99 15.93 18.85
N GLY A 279 -13.94 14.86 19.65
CA GLY A 279 -15.00 13.86 19.70
C GLY A 279 -15.21 13.07 18.40
N ILE A 280 -14.18 13.00 17.53
CA ILE A 280 -14.29 12.38 16.21
C ILE A 280 -14.15 10.85 16.25
N PHE A 281 -13.77 10.26 17.39
CA PHE A 281 -13.45 8.85 17.50
C PHE A 281 -14.48 8.12 18.37
N ASP A 282 -15.26 7.24 17.74
CA ASP A 282 -16.27 6.42 18.38
C ASP A 282 -15.80 4.96 18.44
N ALA A 283 -15.72 4.40 19.65
CA ALA A 283 -15.39 2.99 19.88
C ALA A 283 -16.65 2.19 20.17
N ILE A 284 -16.94 1.18 19.33
CA ILE A 284 -18.15 0.35 19.39
C ILE A 284 -17.75 -1.12 19.53
N ALA A 285 -18.41 -1.88 20.41
CA ALA A 285 -18.16 -3.31 20.60
C ALA A 285 -16.68 -3.68 20.87
N TRP A 286 -15.98 -2.84 21.63
CA TRP A 286 -14.59 -3.05 22.02
C TRP A 286 -14.44 -4.23 22.98
N THR A 287 -13.40 -5.04 22.77
CA THR A 287 -13.03 -6.18 23.63
C THR A 287 -11.54 -6.11 23.99
N GLY A 288 -11.13 -6.60 25.16
CA GLY A 288 -9.72 -6.58 25.58
C GLY A 288 -9.45 -5.75 26.82
N ALA A 289 -8.17 -5.41 27.05
CA ALA A 289 -7.80 -4.53 28.16
C ALA A 289 -8.60 -3.23 28.08
N GLU A 290 -9.06 -2.71 29.23
CA GLU A 290 -9.78 -1.44 29.26
C GLU A 290 -8.98 -0.41 28.46
N LEU A 291 -9.63 0.20 27.46
CA LEU A 291 -9.19 1.51 26.96
C LEU A 291 -8.82 2.29 28.22
N PRO A 292 -7.60 2.85 28.38
CA PRO A 292 -7.42 3.85 29.41
C PRO A 292 -8.56 4.83 29.14
N GLN A 293 -9.48 4.89 30.10
CA GLN A 293 -10.69 5.68 29.98
C GLN A 293 -10.26 7.03 29.41
N PHE A 294 -11.08 7.68 28.58
CA PHE A 294 -10.85 9.02 28.02
C PHE A 294 -10.57 10.14 29.08
N LYS A 295 -10.07 9.79 30.27
CA LYS A 295 -9.35 10.60 31.24
C LYS A 295 -7.86 10.72 30.86
N SER A 296 -7.56 11.83 30.20
CA SER A 296 -6.33 12.61 30.44
C SER A 296 -5.05 11.81 30.68
N VAL A 297 -4.46 11.23 29.63
CA VAL A 297 -3.02 10.96 29.63
C VAL A 297 -2.38 12.18 28.98
N TYR A 298 -1.79 13.02 29.82
CA TYR A 298 -0.94 14.11 29.39
C TYR A 298 0.15 13.57 28.45
N VAL A 299 0.12 13.99 27.19
CA VAL A 299 1.34 14.07 26.41
C VAL A 299 1.89 15.45 26.71
N THR A 300 2.90 15.52 27.58
CA THR A 300 3.67 16.75 27.75
C THR A 300 4.21 17.15 26.38
N GLY A 301 3.94 18.38 25.98
CA GLY A 301 4.38 18.92 24.71
C GLY A 301 5.89 18.82 24.63
N LEU A 302 6.38 17.93 23.77
CA LEU A 302 7.66 17.96 23.10
C LEU A 302 7.58 17.00 21.91
N ASP A 303 7.74 17.60 20.73
CA ASP A 303 8.07 17.01 19.44
C ASP A 303 7.04 16.17 18.66
N ILE A 304 5.88 16.77 18.35
CA ILE A 304 5.14 16.40 17.11
C ILE A 304 5.94 16.80 15.86
N ASP A 305 6.74 17.87 15.93
CA ASP A 305 7.57 18.33 14.81
C ASP A 305 8.69 17.33 14.48
N ALA A 306 9.21 16.53 15.42
CA ALA A 306 10.19 15.49 15.12
C ALA A 306 9.58 14.27 14.39
N ILE A 307 8.33 13.90 14.72
CA ILE A 307 7.62 12.77 14.07
C ILE A 307 7.19 13.14 12.64
N LEU A 308 6.91 14.42 12.38
CA LEU A 308 6.59 14.92 11.04
C LEU A 308 7.85 15.26 10.21
N ALA A 309 8.98 15.59 10.86
CA ALA A 309 10.24 15.90 10.19
C ALA A 309 10.96 14.65 9.64
N GLU A 310 10.90 13.50 10.32
CA GLU A 310 11.49 12.24 9.81
C GLU A 310 10.80 11.74 8.52
N ASP A 311 9.54 12.10 8.28
CA ASP A 311 8.76 11.73 7.09
C ASP A 311 8.94 12.71 5.90
N SER A 312 9.69 13.80 6.08
CA SER A 312 9.88 14.85 5.06
C SER A 312 11.21 14.79 4.30
N ASN A 313 12.12 13.90 4.70
CA ASN A 313 13.38 13.61 4.01
C ASN A 313 13.64 12.09 3.95
N SER A 314 12.84 11.32 3.19
CA SER A 314 13.25 10.11 2.45
C SER A 314 12.10 9.39 1.74
#